data_AF-A0A2T7SPR1-F1
#
_entry.id   AF-A0A2T7SPR1-F1
#
_cell.length_a   1.000
_cell.length_b   1.000
_cell.length_c   1.000
_cell.angle_alpha   90.00
_cell.angle_beta   90.00
_cell.angle_gamma   90.00
#
_symmetry.space_group_name_H-M   'P 1'
#
loop_
_entity.id
_entity.type
_entity.pdbx_description
1 polymer ?
#
loop_
_entity_poly.entity_id
_entity_poly.type
_entity_poly.pdbx_seq_one_letter_code
_entity_poly.pdbx_strand_id
1 'polypeptide(L)'
;AALATGAITATGVTVDGVAETATVSKASGTYNSKNVATATTVTASLATGDFTAATGTDLSNYNLPTTVSNTTSTIGKANLAVAMSSQNKTYDGTTAAALATGAITATGVTVDGVAETATVNKASGTYNSKNVNAATTVTATLVATDFAAGTADLSNYNLPTTVSTVVGGGTISKANLAVAMSNQNKTYDGTTAAALATGAITAT
;
A
#
# COMPACT_ATOMS: atom_id res chain seq x y z
N ALA A 1 -11.99 19.24 8.09
CA ALA A 1 -12.09 18.24 9.18
C ALA A 1 -13.48 18.34 9.80
N ALA A 2 -14.16 17.22 9.98
CA ALA A 2 -15.36 17.19 10.82
C ALA A 2 -14.93 17.37 12.28
N LEU A 3 -15.63 18.21 13.02
CA LEU A 3 -15.46 18.36 14.46
C LEU A 3 -16.44 17.40 15.14
N ALA A 4 -15.99 16.71 16.18
CA ALA A 4 -16.88 15.91 17.00
C ALA A 4 -17.90 16.83 17.70
N THR A 5 -19.13 16.34 17.92
CA THR A 5 -20.11 17.06 18.75
C THR A 5 -19.50 17.35 20.13
N GLY A 6 -19.57 18.60 20.57
CA GLY A 6 -18.97 19.03 21.84
C GLY A 6 -17.45 19.25 21.80
N ALA A 7 -16.82 19.21 20.62
CA ALA A 7 -15.38 19.51 20.49
C ALA A 7 -15.01 20.96 20.84
N ILE A 8 -16.00 21.86 20.88
CA ILE A 8 -15.84 23.25 21.27
C ILE A 8 -16.76 23.52 22.46
N THR A 9 -16.17 23.82 23.61
CA THR A 9 -16.87 24.25 24.82
C THR A 9 -16.67 25.75 25.00
N ALA A 10 -17.75 26.50 25.22
CA ALA A 10 -17.69 27.92 25.57
C ALA A 10 -18.11 28.11 27.03
N THR A 11 -17.22 28.71 27.82
CA THR A 11 -17.43 28.98 29.24
C THR A 11 -17.35 30.48 29.50
N GLY A 12 -18.36 31.03 30.16
CA GLY A 12 -18.43 32.41 30.63
C GLY A 12 -17.96 32.55 32.08
N VAL A 13 -18.50 33.56 32.78
CA VAL A 13 -18.26 33.76 34.21
C VAL A 13 -19.17 32.88 35.07
N THR A 14 -18.90 32.81 36.37
CA THR A 14 -19.81 32.17 37.35
C THR A 14 -20.63 33.25 38.05
N VAL A 15 -21.95 33.11 38.05
CA VAL A 15 -22.91 34.02 38.69
C VAL A 15 -23.71 33.24 39.73
N ASP A 16 -23.76 33.73 40.96
CA ASP A 16 -24.46 33.08 42.09
C ASP A 16 -24.12 31.58 42.27
N GLY A 17 -22.86 31.21 41.98
CA GLY A 17 -22.36 29.84 42.09
C GLY A 17 -22.69 28.94 40.89
N VAL A 18 -23.31 29.46 39.83
CA VAL A 18 -23.60 28.72 38.59
C VAL A 18 -22.72 29.24 37.45
N ALA A 19 -22.02 28.34 36.76
CA ALA A 19 -21.21 28.69 35.61
C ALA A 19 -22.09 28.98 34.38
N GLU A 20 -21.94 30.16 33.80
CA GLU A 20 -22.56 30.46 32.51
C GLU A 20 -21.78 29.76 31.39
N THR A 21 -22.50 29.11 30.48
CA THR A 21 -21.89 28.29 29.42
C THR A 21 -22.71 28.34 28.14
N ALA A 22 -22.07 27.95 27.04
CA ALA A 22 -22.75 27.77 25.77
C ALA A 22 -22.18 26.56 25.02
N THR A 23 -23.04 25.90 24.27
CA THR A 23 -22.61 24.88 23.30
C THR A 23 -22.35 25.54 21.96
N VAL A 24 -21.33 25.08 21.24
CA VAL A 24 -21.00 25.54 19.90
C VAL A 24 -21.33 24.46 18.88
N SER A 25 -22.26 24.73 17.96
CA SER A 25 -22.79 23.78 16.97
C SER A 25 -21.94 23.66 15.70
N LYS A 26 -20.80 24.36 15.64
CA LYS A 26 -19.90 24.31 14.49
C LYS A 26 -19.39 22.89 14.25
N ALA A 27 -19.75 22.32 13.11
CA ALA A 27 -19.44 20.94 12.77
C ALA A 27 -18.14 20.77 11.96
N SER A 28 -17.49 21.86 11.55
CA SER A 28 -16.31 21.79 10.68
C SER A 28 -15.23 22.83 11.01
N GLY A 29 -13.99 22.41 10.78
CA GLY A 29 -12.80 23.25 10.79
C GLY A 29 -11.83 22.83 9.69
N THR A 30 -10.73 23.57 9.56
CA THR A 30 -9.73 23.38 8.50
C THR A 30 -8.37 23.11 9.14
N TYR A 31 -7.67 22.08 8.64
CA TYR A 31 -6.28 21.85 9.01
C TYR A 31 -5.37 22.91 8.36
N ASN A 32 -4.30 23.30 9.05
CA ASN A 32 -3.29 24.20 8.51
C ASN A 32 -2.49 23.62 7.33
N SER A 33 -2.52 22.30 7.16
CA SER A 33 -1.87 21.57 6.07
C SER A 33 -2.67 20.33 5.71
N LYS A 34 -2.54 19.89 4.44
CA LYS A 34 -3.05 18.59 4.00
C LYS A 34 -2.10 17.43 4.31
N ASN A 35 -0.83 17.72 4.62
CA ASN A 35 0.22 16.71 4.78
C ASN A 35 0.37 16.29 6.24
N VAL A 36 0.53 14.98 6.48
CA VAL A 36 0.66 14.34 7.80
C VAL A 36 1.68 15.03 8.68
N ALA A 37 2.88 15.30 8.14
CA ALA A 37 3.99 15.84 8.92
C ALA A 37 3.77 17.29 9.40
N THR A 38 2.90 18.05 8.74
CA THR A 38 2.71 19.49 9.01
C THR A 38 1.28 19.85 9.42
N ALA A 39 0.35 18.89 9.42
CA ALA A 39 -1.02 19.07 9.90
C ALA A 39 -1.07 18.95 11.42
N THR A 40 -0.89 20.09 12.09
CA THR A 40 -0.80 20.20 13.56
C THR A 40 -1.93 21.03 14.17
N THR A 41 -2.64 21.81 13.36
CA THR A 41 -3.63 22.76 13.85
C THR A 41 -4.93 22.64 13.07
N VAL A 42 -6.06 22.56 13.79
CA VAL A 42 -7.41 22.73 13.22
C VAL A 42 -7.98 24.07 13.68
N THR A 43 -8.47 24.87 12.74
CA THR A 43 -9.14 26.15 13.02
C THR A 43 -10.59 26.11 12.55
N ALA A 44 -11.50 26.55 13.39
CA ALA A 44 -12.91 26.72 13.07
C ALA A 44 -13.29 28.20 13.11
N SER A 45 -13.92 28.71 12.05
CA SER A 45 -14.52 30.04 12.04
C SER A 45 -15.93 29.97 12.64
N LEU A 46 -16.20 30.81 13.63
CA LEU A 46 -17.44 30.83 14.39
C LEU A 46 -18.25 32.08 14.03
N ALA A 47 -19.56 31.92 13.97
CA ALA A 47 -20.54 32.99 13.87
C ALA A 47 -21.42 33.00 15.13
N THR A 48 -22.10 34.12 15.39
CA THR A 48 -23.05 34.24 16.50
C THR A 48 -24.10 33.13 16.53
N GLY A 49 -24.58 32.70 15.35
CA GLY A 49 -25.55 31.61 15.22
C GLY A 49 -24.99 30.21 15.53
N ASP A 50 -23.67 30.05 15.66
CA ASP A 50 -23.07 28.78 16.08
C ASP A 50 -23.19 28.56 17.60
N PHE A 51 -23.54 29.59 18.39
CA PHE A 51 -23.62 29.51 19.85
C PHE A 51 -25.06 29.27 20.30
N THR A 52 -25.22 28.36 21.26
CA THR A 52 -26.50 28.15 21.96
C THR A 52 -26.25 28.24 23.45
N ALA A 53 -26.90 29.22 24.09
CA ALA A 53 -26.74 29.49 25.52
C ALA A 53 -27.29 28.32 26.36
N ALA A 54 -26.61 27.98 27.45
CA ALA A 54 -27.19 27.16 28.49
C ALA A 54 -28.24 27.96 29.28
N THR A 55 -29.10 27.26 30.02
CA THR A 55 -30.08 27.90 30.90
C THR A 55 -29.39 28.85 31.88
N GLY A 56 -29.90 30.08 31.97
CA GLY A 56 -29.33 31.12 32.84
C GLY A 56 -28.15 31.89 32.24
N THR A 57 -27.73 31.59 31.01
CA THR A 57 -26.70 32.37 30.29
C THR A 57 -27.34 33.31 29.27
N ASP A 58 -26.93 34.57 29.26
CA ASP A 58 -27.27 35.55 28.22
C ASP A 58 -26.04 35.87 27.36
N LEU A 59 -26.04 35.39 26.11
CA LEU A 59 -24.92 35.56 25.19
C LEU A 59 -24.67 37.02 24.80
N SER A 60 -25.65 37.91 24.95
CA SER A 60 -25.48 39.34 24.63
C SER A 60 -24.51 40.06 25.59
N ASN A 61 -24.27 39.46 26.77
CA ASN A 61 -23.29 39.94 27.74
C ASN A 61 -21.84 39.60 27.37
N TYR A 62 -21.60 38.80 26.33
CA TYR A 62 -20.29 38.31 25.96
C TYR A 62 -19.86 38.74 24.56
N ASN A 63 -18.57 39.03 24.41
CA ASN A 63 -17.94 39.09 23.09
C ASN A 63 -17.69 37.67 22.57
N LEU A 64 -18.56 37.20 21.68
CA LEU A 64 -18.43 35.85 21.13
C LEU A 64 -17.20 35.73 20.21
N PRO A 65 -16.34 34.71 20.39
CA PRO A 65 -15.16 34.54 19.56
C PRO A 65 -15.56 34.21 18.12
N THR A 66 -14.84 34.75 17.15
CA THR A 66 -15.06 34.50 15.71
C THR A 66 -14.21 33.36 15.17
N THR A 67 -13.24 32.87 15.96
CA THR A 67 -12.39 31.73 15.62
C THR A 67 -12.00 30.97 16.88
N VAL A 68 -11.73 29.68 16.71
CA VAL A 68 -11.09 28.84 17.72
C VAL A 68 -10.16 27.85 17.03
N SER A 69 -9.04 27.52 17.68
CA SER A 69 -8.05 26.57 17.15
C SER A 69 -7.64 25.54 18.18
N ASN A 70 -7.39 24.32 17.73
CA ASN A 70 -6.67 23.29 18.49
C ASN A 70 -5.34 23.00 17.79
N THR A 71 -4.23 23.14 18.52
CA THR A 71 -2.85 23.03 18.01
C THR A 71 -2.20 21.66 18.26
N THR A 72 -2.99 20.68 18.67
CA THR A 72 -2.55 19.30 18.94
C THR A 72 -3.28 18.29 18.06
N SER A 73 -3.99 18.76 17.03
CA SER A 73 -4.72 17.91 16.09
C SER A 73 -3.76 17.35 15.06
N THR A 74 -4.00 16.12 14.60
CA THR A 74 -3.08 15.43 13.67
C THR A 74 -3.84 14.75 12.53
N ILE A 75 -3.21 14.66 11.35
CA ILE A 75 -3.66 13.76 10.27
C ILE A 75 -2.88 12.44 10.37
N GLY A 76 -3.61 11.32 10.36
CA GLY A 76 -3.00 9.99 10.30
C GLY A 76 -2.59 9.61 8.87
N LYS A 77 -1.56 8.76 8.74
CA LYS A 77 -1.14 8.22 7.43
C LYS A 77 -2.22 7.31 6.83
N ALA A 78 -2.41 7.43 5.52
CA ALA A 78 -3.19 6.45 4.75
C ALA A 78 -2.33 5.22 4.43
N ASN A 79 -2.94 4.10 4.06
CA ASN A 79 -2.18 2.93 3.58
C ASN A 79 -1.97 3.05 2.06
N LEU A 80 -0.74 2.87 1.60
CA LEU A 80 -0.44 2.74 0.17
C LEU A 80 -0.75 1.30 -0.25
N ALA A 81 -1.57 1.11 -1.28
CA ALA A 81 -1.83 -0.21 -1.82
C ALA A 81 -0.75 -0.58 -2.85
N VAL A 82 -0.27 -1.83 -2.84
CA VAL A 82 0.66 -2.37 -3.84
C VAL A 82 0.09 -3.64 -4.46
N ALA A 83 0.34 -3.83 -5.75
CA ALA A 83 -0.02 -5.05 -6.46
C ALA A 83 1.12 -5.49 -7.36
N MET A 84 1.38 -6.81 -7.41
CA MET A 84 2.36 -7.40 -8.32
C MET A 84 1.64 -8.11 -9.48
N SER A 85 2.03 -7.80 -10.71
CA SER A 85 1.60 -8.51 -11.90
C SER A 85 2.13 -9.95 -11.92
N SER A 86 1.51 -10.82 -12.72
CA SER A 86 1.95 -12.21 -12.84
C SER A 86 3.40 -12.31 -13.29
N GLN A 87 4.12 -13.27 -12.70
CA GLN A 87 5.51 -13.59 -13.00
C GLN A 87 5.58 -15.00 -13.58
N ASN A 88 6.42 -15.18 -14.60
CA ASN A 88 6.68 -16.50 -15.17
C ASN A 88 8.16 -16.70 -15.45
N LYS A 89 8.60 -17.95 -15.43
CA LYS A 89 9.94 -18.35 -15.88
C LYS A 89 9.94 -19.78 -16.39
N THR A 90 10.96 -20.16 -17.14
CA THR A 90 11.28 -21.58 -17.37
C THR A 90 12.00 -22.14 -16.16
N TYR A 91 11.77 -23.42 -15.86
CA TYR A 91 12.42 -24.13 -14.76
C TYR A 91 13.94 -24.04 -14.87
N ASP A 92 14.57 -23.50 -13.83
CA ASP A 92 16.03 -23.36 -13.72
C ASP A 92 16.55 -23.95 -12.38
N GLY A 93 15.70 -24.69 -11.66
CA GLY A 93 16.04 -25.30 -10.38
C GLY A 93 16.06 -24.34 -9.19
N THR A 94 15.68 -23.07 -9.35
CA THR A 94 15.70 -22.05 -8.28
C THR A 94 14.32 -21.48 -7.98
N THR A 95 14.17 -20.87 -6.80
CA THR A 95 13.00 -20.06 -6.43
C THR A 95 13.14 -18.59 -6.82
N ALA A 96 14.25 -18.17 -7.43
CA ALA A 96 14.48 -16.76 -7.74
C ALA A 96 13.50 -16.27 -8.83
N ALA A 97 12.86 -15.13 -8.59
CA ALA A 97 12.06 -14.42 -9.58
C ALA A 97 12.76 -13.13 -9.99
N ALA A 98 12.98 -12.95 -11.28
CA ALA A 98 13.37 -11.65 -11.84
C ALA A 98 12.09 -10.86 -12.11
N LEU A 99 11.98 -9.66 -11.53
CA LEU A 99 10.83 -8.79 -11.72
C LEU A 99 11.17 -7.73 -12.76
N ALA A 100 10.31 -7.58 -13.76
CA ALA A 100 10.45 -6.51 -14.74
C ALA A 100 10.16 -5.15 -14.11
N THR A 101 10.73 -4.07 -14.68
CA THR A 101 10.36 -2.70 -14.32
C THR A 101 8.85 -2.51 -14.47
N GLY A 102 8.19 -1.98 -13.44
CA GLY A 102 6.74 -1.80 -13.42
C GLY A 102 5.93 -3.06 -13.11
N ALA A 103 6.57 -4.19 -12.76
CA ALA A 103 5.88 -5.39 -12.29
C ALA A 103 5.08 -5.15 -11.00
N ILE A 104 5.46 -4.15 -10.20
CA ILE A 104 4.74 -3.76 -9.00
C ILE A 104 4.22 -2.33 -9.20
N THR A 105 2.90 -2.16 -9.03
CA THR A 105 2.24 -0.86 -9.01
C THR A 105 1.91 -0.44 -7.59
N ALA A 106 1.88 0.87 -7.34
CA ALA A 106 1.45 1.43 -6.07
C ALA A 106 0.41 2.54 -6.26
N THR A 107 -0.67 2.46 -5.48
CA THR A 107 -1.82 3.37 -5.57
C THR A 107 -2.21 3.85 -4.17
N GLY A 108 -2.33 5.17 -4.03
CA GLY A 108 -2.73 5.85 -2.80
C GLY A 108 -4.23 6.13 -2.75
N VAL A 109 -4.60 7.17 -2.00
CA VAL A 109 -5.99 7.64 -1.93
C VAL A 109 -6.39 8.34 -3.23
N THR A 110 -7.70 8.39 -3.48
CA THR A 110 -8.27 9.17 -4.60
C THR A 110 -8.56 10.59 -4.14
N VAL A 111 -7.98 11.56 -4.82
CA VAL A 111 -8.19 13.00 -4.61
C VAL A 111 -8.82 13.57 -5.88
N ASP A 112 -9.98 14.22 -5.75
CA ASP A 112 -10.73 14.81 -6.87
C ASP A 112 -10.99 13.83 -8.04
N GLY A 113 -11.26 12.56 -7.69
CA GLY A 113 -11.54 11.50 -8.66
C GLY A 113 -10.29 10.87 -9.30
N VAL A 114 -9.08 11.34 -8.97
CA VAL A 114 -7.82 10.79 -9.47
C VAL A 114 -7.05 10.10 -8.35
N ALA A 115 -6.64 8.85 -8.58
CA ALA A 115 -5.83 8.12 -7.61
C ALA A 115 -4.40 8.68 -7.56
N GLU A 116 -3.89 8.95 -6.36
CA GLU A 116 -2.46 9.19 -6.19
C GLU A 116 -1.67 7.92 -6.52
N THR A 117 -0.48 8.09 -7.08
CA THR A 117 0.34 6.96 -7.56
C THR A 117 1.79 7.10 -7.12
N ALA A 118 2.43 5.94 -7.01
CA ALA A 118 3.87 5.81 -6.81
C ALA A 118 4.39 4.63 -7.65
N THR A 119 5.71 4.58 -7.82
CA THR A 119 6.37 3.44 -8.47
C THR A 119 7.14 2.63 -7.43
N VAL A 120 7.27 1.32 -7.69
CA VAL A 120 8.04 0.40 -6.84
C VAL A 120 9.15 -0.22 -7.68
N ASN A 121 10.38 0.18 -7.38
CA ASN A 121 11.60 -0.23 -8.05
C ASN A 121 12.19 -1.47 -7.38
N LYS A 122 11.54 -2.61 -7.57
CA LYS A 122 12.02 -3.91 -7.08
C LYS A 122 12.31 -4.85 -8.26
N ALA A 123 13.56 -5.30 -8.37
CA ALA A 123 14.00 -6.16 -9.47
C ALA A 123 13.94 -7.67 -9.17
N SER A 124 13.62 -8.06 -7.92
CA SER A 124 13.66 -9.46 -7.50
C SER A 124 12.56 -9.83 -6.51
N GLY A 125 12.11 -11.07 -6.63
CA GLY A 125 11.19 -11.73 -5.71
C GLY A 125 11.53 -13.22 -5.57
N THR A 126 10.64 -13.97 -4.93
CA THR A 126 10.83 -15.39 -4.66
C THR A 126 9.55 -16.16 -4.94
N TYR A 127 9.63 -17.18 -5.79
CA TYR A 127 8.58 -18.18 -5.97
C TYR A 127 8.42 -19.00 -4.69
N ASN A 128 7.18 -19.33 -4.33
CA ASN A 128 6.90 -20.20 -3.20
C ASN A 128 7.45 -21.63 -3.36
N SER A 129 7.76 -22.06 -4.59
CA SER A 129 8.42 -23.33 -4.90
C SER A 129 9.25 -23.22 -6.16
N LYS A 130 10.32 -24.01 -6.27
CA LYS A 130 11.09 -24.17 -7.52
C LYS A 130 10.43 -25.13 -8.51
N ASN A 131 9.50 -25.97 -8.04
CA ASN A 131 8.93 -27.06 -8.85
C ASN A 131 7.74 -26.55 -9.68
N VAL A 132 7.73 -26.89 -10.98
CA VAL A 132 6.69 -26.52 -11.96
C VAL A 132 5.26 -26.62 -11.42
N ASN A 133 4.89 -27.75 -10.82
CA ASN A 133 3.51 -28.00 -10.37
C ASN A 133 3.16 -27.39 -9.01
N ALA A 134 4.14 -26.86 -8.29
CA ALA A 134 3.95 -26.30 -6.94
C ALA A 134 4.18 -24.78 -6.86
N ALA A 135 4.75 -24.19 -7.91
CA ALA A 135 4.90 -22.75 -8.02
C ALA A 135 3.54 -22.11 -8.32
N THR A 136 3.06 -21.24 -7.43
CA THR A 136 1.76 -20.58 -7.54
C THR A 136 1.82 -19.09 -7.24
N THR A 137 2.82 -18.62 -6.49
CA THR A 137 2.96 -17.22 -6.09
C THR A 137 4.41 -16.77 -6.15
N VAL A 138 4.60 -15.47 -6.39
CA VAL A 138 5.87 -14.77 -6.18
C VAL A 138 5.68 -13.71 -5.11
N THR A 139 6.58 -13.68 -4.12
CA THR A 139 6.59 -12.67 -3.05
C THR A 139 7.86 -11.83 -3.14
N ALA A 140 7.73 -10.53 -2.92
CA ALA A 140 8.85 -9.62 -2.75
C ALA A 140 8.74 -8.88 -1.42
N THR A 141 9.87 -8.77 -0.71
CA THR A 141 10.04 -7.86 0.42
C THR A 141 10.37 -6.47 -0.11
N LEU A 142 9.72 -5.46 0.45
CA LEU A 142 9.84 -4.06 0.07
C LEU A 142 10.42 -3.24 1.23
N VAL A 143 11.26 -2.28 0.89
CA VAL A 143 11.78 -1.27 1.81
C VAL A 143 11.48 0.13 1.29
N ALA A 144 11.58 1.14 2.14
CA ALA A 144 11.21 2.52 1.77
C ALA A 144 11.96 3.03 0.52
N THR A 145 13.22 2.61 0.31
CA THR A 145 14.02 3.00 -0.87
C THR A 145 13.57 2.34 -2.17
N ASP A 146 12.73 1.30 -2.12
CA ASP A 146 12.13 0.73 -3.32
C ASP A 146 11.02 1.65 -3.87
N PHE A 147 10.43 2.52 -3.05
CA PHE A 147 9.34 3.40 -3.47
C PHE A 147 9.89 4.72 -4.03
N ALA A 148 9.39 5.13 -5.19
CA ALA A 148 9.61 6.46 -5.73
C ALA A 148 8.26 7.18 -5.89
N ALA A 149 8.23 8.45 -5.50
CA ALA A 149 7.02 9.26 -5.59
C ALA A 149 6.60 9.46 -7.04
N GLY A 150 5.31 9.22 -7.32
CA GLY A 150 4.65 9.68 -8.53
C GLY A 150 3.89 10.96 -8.18
N THR A 151 2.56 10.89 -8.19
CA THR A 151 1.71 11.97 -7.67
C THR A 151 1.50 11.90 -6.15
N ALA A 152 1.76 10.75 -5.54
CA ALA A 152 1.65 10.56 -4.09
C ALA A 152 2.82 11.22 -3.34
N ASP A 153 2.52 11.97 -2.28
CA ASP A 153 3.50 12.32 -1.25
C ASP A 153 3.68 11.12 -0.29
N LEU A 154 4.74 10.33 -0.50
CA LEU A 154 4.99 9.09 0.24
C LEU A 154 5.08 9.29 1.76
N SER A 155 5.38 10.51 2.24
CA SER A 155 5.41 10.80 3.68
C SER A 155 4.03 10.73 4.34
N ASN A 156 2.96 10.86 3.54
CA ASN A 156 1.57 10.76 3.99
C ASN A 156 1.06 9.30 4.07
N TYR A 157 1.89 8.32 3.69
CA TYR A 157 1.47 6.93 3.59
C TYR A 157 2.27 5.97 4.47
N ASN A 158 1.59 4.92 4.93
CA ASN A 158 2.22 3.70 5.41
C ASN A 158 2.63 2.86 4.19
N LEU A 159 3.93 2.61 4.05
CA LEU A 159 4.47 1.83 2.93
C LEU A 159 4.40 0.33 3.23
N PRO A 160 3.83 -0.50 2.35
CA PRO A 160 3.84 -1.95 2.49
C PRO A 160 5.27 -2.49 2.52
N THR A 161 5.52 -3.48 3.37
CA THR A 161 6.81 -4.16 3.50
C THR A 161 6.92 -5.44 2.67
N THR A 162 5.80 -5.88 2.10
CA THR A 162 5.74 -7.06 1.24
C THR A 162 4.65 -6.91 0.19
N VAL A 163 4.84 -7.56 -0.95
CA VAL A 163 3.81 -7.75 -1.96
C VAL A 163 3.91 -9.16 -2.54
N SER A 164 2.78 -9.77 -2.84
CA SER A 164 2.71 -11.07 -3.52
C SER A 164 1.81 -10.96 -4.74
N THR A 165 2.11 -11.75 -5.78
CA THR A 165 1.12 -12.02 -6.82
C THR A 165 -0.11 -12.67 -6.20
N VAL A 166 -1.26 -12.56 -6.88
CA VAL A 166 -2.41 -13.43 -6.59
C VAL A 166 -2.02 -14.90 -6.80
N VAL A 167 -2.77 -15.82 -6.18
CA VAL A 167 -2.56 -17.26 -6.37
C VAL A 167 -2.77 -17.62 -7.85
N GLY A 168 -1.81 -18.34 -8.43
CA GLY A 168 -1.74 -18.65 -9.86
C GLY A 168 -1.00 -17.60 -10.69
N GLY A 169 -0.63 -16.47 -10.10
CA GLY A 169 0.15 -15.41 -10.74
C GLY A 169 1.65 -15.69 -10.81
N GLY A 170 2.18 -16.65 -10.03
CA GLY A 170 3.58 -17.07 -10.13
C GLY A 170 3.68 -18.44 -10.77
N THR A 171 4.06 -18.53 -12.06
CA THR A 171 4.12 -19.80 -12.80
C THR A 171 5.54 -20.17 -13.23
N ILE A 172 5.84 -21.47 -13.25
CA ILE A 172 7.11 -22.00 -13.79
C ILE A 172 6.78 -22.98 -14.91
N SER A 173 7.29 -22.73 -16.11
CA SER A 173 7.18 -23.63 -17.26
C SER A 173 8.25 -24.73 -17.22
N LYS A 174 7.95 -25.90 -17.78
CA LYS A 174 8.92 -27.01 -17.88
C LYS A 174 10.14 -26.58 -18.71
N ALA A 175 11.33 -26.98 -18.26
CA ALA A 175 12.53 -26.95 -19.09
C ALA A 175 12.55 -28.14 -20.05
N ASN A 176 13.26 -27.98 -21.16
CA ASN A 176 13.51 -29.09 -22.07
C ASN A 176 14.57 -30.01 -21.45
N LEU A 177 14.37 -31.32 -21.58
CA LEU A 177 15.40 -32.31 -21.32
C LEU A 177 16.08 -32.66 -22.64
N ALA A 178 17.38 -32.41 -22.76
CA ALA A 178 18.12 -32.78 -23.95
C ALA A 178 18.55 -34.24 -23.84
N VAL A 179 18.34 -35.02 -24.91
CA VAL A 179 18.77 -36.41 -24.98
C VAL A 179 19.71 -36.56 -26.15
N ALA A 180 20.82 -37.24 -25.93
CA ALA A 180 21.81 -37.55 -26.95
C ALA A 180 22.07 -39.05 -26.98
N MET A 181 22.40 -39.56 -28.17
CA MET A 181 22.86 -40.93 -28.36
C MET A 181 24.25 -40.90 -28.98
N SER A 182 25.17 -41.67 -28.41
CA SER A 182 26.51 -41.88 -28.98
C SER A 182 26.45 -42.70 -30.27
N ASN A 183 27.51 -42.66 -31.08
CA ASN A 183 27.59 -43.45 -32.31
C ASN A 183 27.44 -44.95 -32.04
N GLN A 184 26.63 -45.62 -32.87
CA GLN A 184 26.43 -47.07 -32.80
C GLN A 184 27.14 -47.74 -33.98
N ASN A 185 28.20 -48.49 -33.69
CA ASN A 185 28.98 -49.18 -34.69
C ASN A 185 28.62 -50.67 -34.71
N LYS A 186 28.39 -51.24 -35.90
CA LYS A 186 28.27 -52.69 -36.10
C LYS A 186 29.06 -53.14 -37.32
N THR A 187 29.52 -54.39 -37.31
CA THR A 187 30.00 -55.07 -38.52
C THR A 187 28.80 -55.56 -39.32
N TYR A 188 28.90 -55.56 -40.66
CA TYR A 188 27.84 -56.09 -41.53
C TYR A 188 27.59 -57.58 -41.25
N ASP A 189 26.34 -57.91 -40.92
CA ASP A 189 25.87 -59.25 -40.58
C ASP A 189 24.60 -59.64 -41.36
N GLY A 190 24.21 -58.86 -42.36
CA GLY A 190 22.96 -59.04 -43.11
C GLY A 190 21.68 -58.64 -42.36
N THR A 191 21.77 -58.07 -41.15
CA THR A 191 20.61 -57.64 -40.35
C THR A 191 20.56 -56.12 -40.15
N THR A 192 19.37 -55.56 -39.90
CA THR A 192 19.19 -54.14 -39.56
C THR A 192 19.32 -53.85 -38.06
N ALA A 193 19.49 -54.89 -37.24
CA ALA A 193 19.55 -54.73 -35.79
C ALA A 193 20.87 -54.08 -35.35
N ALA A 194 20.78 -53.05 -34.51
CA ALA A 194 21.92 -52.45 -33.81
C ALA A 194 21.79 -52.71 -32.31
N ALA A 195 22.88 -53.10 -31.66
CA ALA A 195 22.91 -53.26 -30.21
C ALA A 195 23.27 -51.92 -29.55
N LEU A 196 22.45 -51.46 -28.61
CA LEU A 196 22.76 -50.28 -27.80
C LEU A 196 23.60 -50.71 -26.60
N ALA A 197 24.78 -50.10 -26.46
CA ALA A 197 25.55 -50.25 -25.24
C ALA A 197 24.81 -49.62 -24.04
N THR A 198 24.99 -50.18 -22.85
CA THR A 198 24.51 -49.54 -21.61
C THR A 198 25.11 -48.13 -21.49
N GLY A 199 24.27 -47.11 -21.31
CA GLY A 199 24.70 -45.71 -21.26
C GLY A 199 24.90 -45.04 -22.62
N ALA A 200 24.57 -45.72 -23.74
CA ALA A 200 24.64 -45.12 -25.08
C ALA A 200 23.74 -43.90 -25.24
N ILE A 201 22.68 -43.81 -24.43
CA ILE A 201 21.75 -42.67 -24.35
C ILE A 201 22.05 -41.91 -23.06
N THR A 202 22.33 -40.62 -23.19
CA THR A 202 22.51 -39.69 -22.08
C THR A 202 21.46 -38.59 -22.14
N ALA A 203 21.05 -38.09 -20.97
CA ALA A 203 20.16 -36.93 -20.86
C ALA A 203 20.83 -35.83 -20.02
N THR A 204 20.66 -34.57 -20.44
CA THR A 204 21.20 -33.37 -19.77
C THR A 204 20.15 -32.27 -19.72
#